data_AF-A0A933W4Q0-F1
#
_entry.id   AF-A0A933W4Q0-F1
#
_cell.length_a   1.000
_cell.length_b   1.000
_cell.length_c   1.000
_cell.angle_alpha   90.00
_cell.angle_beta   90.00
_cell.angle_gamma   90.00
#
_symmetry.space_group_name_H-M   'P 1'
#
loop_
_entity.id
_entity.type
_entity.pdbx_description
1 polymer ?
#
loop_
_entity_poly.entity_id
_entity_poly.type
_entity_poly.pdbx_seq_one_letter_code
_entity_poly.pdbx_strand_id
1 'polypeptide(L)'
;MSSEEQFKNRMQKFQFRYHLGKKGVAISIKVGIVNPGYFDWQHSPEAYRIIDEYMRLHSKAKAEYEFEKHESGPEILIDLVYDTAVITLAKSIIDLVATILNARSEGMKKGDRRNDSLELIVRTCDDSGKIREEKVLRYETDDKVIKSEIKKGLEAGIAKILPKPKKKPSKKKSVRK
;
A
#
# COMPACT_ATOMS: atom_id res chain seq x y z
N MET A 1 -18.49 10.74 -9.86
CA MET A 1 -17.06 10.84 -9.47
C MET A 1 -16.30 9.68 -10.09
N SER A 2 -15.22 9.97 -10.80
CA SER A 2 -14.34 8.94 -11.38
C SER A 2 -13.56 8.18 -10.30
N SER A 3 -12.98 7.03 -10.66
CA SER A 3 -12.11 6.24 -9.77
C SER A 3 -10.88 7.04 -9.31
N GLU A 4 -10.31 7.88 -10.19
CA GLU A 4 -9.22 8.77 -9.84
C GLU A 4 -9.63 9.84 -8.82
N GLU A 5 -10.79 10.48 -8.99
CA GLU A 5 -11.30 11.47 -8.04
C GLU A 5 -11.55 10.85 -6.66
N GLN A 6 -12.10 9.63 -6.63
CA GLN A 6 -12.29 8.87 -5.38
C GLN A 6 -10.94 8.57 -4.70
N PHE A 7 -9.93 8.17 -5.47
CA PHE A 7 -8.58 7.94 -4.95
C PHE A 7 -7.98 9.23 -4.37
N LYS A 8 -7.99 10.33 -5.14
CA LYS A 8 -7.45 11.64 -4.70
C LYS A 8 -8.12 12.10 -3.41
N ASN A 9 -9.45 12.06 -3.36
CA ASN A 9 -10.22 12.46 -2.19
C ASN A 9 -9.84 11.63 -0.95
N ARG A 10 -9.72 10.31 -1.12
CA ARG A 10 -9.31 9.40 -0.03
C ARG A 10 -7.89 9.71 0.47
N MET A 11 -6.93 9.85 -0.45
CA MET A 11 -5.55 10.17 -0.08
C MET A 11 -5.45 11.53 0.61
N GLN A 12 -6.17 12.55 0.13
CA GLN A 12 -6.21 13.87 0.76
C GLN A 12 -6.84 13.84 2.15
N LYS A 13 -7.95 13.10 2.34
CA LYS A 13 -8.57 12.92 3.65
C LYS A 13 -7.63 12.21 4.62
N PHE A 14 -6.98 11.13 4.17
CA PHE A 14 -6.00 10.40 4.96
C PHE A 14 -4.84 11.33 5.36
N GLN A 15 -4.24 12.02 4.40
CA GLN A 15 -3.17 13.00 4.65
C GLN A 15 -3.64 14.05 5.66
N PHE A 16 -4.80 14.67 5.47
CA PHE A 16 -5.30 15.69 6.40
C PHE A 16 -5.43 15.18 7.84
N ARG A 17 -5.86 13.92 8.05
CA ARG A 17 -6.02 13.32 9.38
C ARG A 17 -4.70 13.05 10.09
N TYR A 18 -3.70 12.53 9.39
CA TYR A 18 -2.44 12.08 10.01
C TYR A 18 -1.31 13.11 9.89
N HIS A 19 -1.44 14.07 8.99
CA HIS A 19 -0.42 15.04 8.64
C HIS A 19 -0.65 16.42 9.27
N LEU A 20 -0.73 16.45 10.60
CA LEU A 20 -0.79 17.66 11.42
C LEU A 20 0.57 18.41 11.42
N GLY A 21 1.04 18.83 10.25
CA GLY A 21 2.23 19.71 10.10
C GLY A 21 3.60 19.01 10.07
N LYS A 22 3.66 17.68 9.95
CA LYS A 22 4.93 16.94 9.72
C LYS A 22 5.29 16.90 8.22
N LYS A 23 6.48 16.38 7.87
CA LYS A 23 6.94 16.18 6.49
C LYS A 23 6.90 14.70 6.13
N GLY A 24 5.81 14.26 5.55
CA GLY A 24 5.58 12.89 5.15
C GLY A 24 4.50 12.80 4.11
N VAL A 25 4.34 11.60 3.60
CA VAL A 25 3.63 11.32 2.36
C VAL A 25 2.73 10.13 2.59
N ALA A 26 1.44 10.32 2.30
CA ALA A 26 0.49 9.24 2.25
C ALA A 26 0.79 8.29 1.09
N ILE A 27 0.83 7.01 1.41
CA ILE A 27 1.03 5.91 0.48
C ILE A 27 -0.14 4.96 0.57
N SER A 28 -0.66 4.56 -0.58
CA SER A 28 -1.62 3.47 -0.74
C SER A 28 -0.86 2.22 -1.18
N ILE A 29 -0.98 1.13 -0.43
CA ILE A 29 -0.56 -0.21 -0.84
C ILE A 29 -1.83 -0.99 -1.19
N LYS A 30 -2.04 -1.25 -2.48
CA LYS A 30 -3.19 -1.98 -3.00
C LYS A 30 -2.79 -3.41 -3.31
N VAL A 31 -3.54 -4.37 -2.77
CA VAL A 31 -3.51 -5.76 -3.25
C VAL A 31 -4.68 -5.92 -4.21
N GLY A 32 -4.40 -5.75 -5.50
CA GLY A 32 -5.41 -5.72 -6.55
C GLY A 32 -5.39 -6.99 -7.39
N ILE A 33 -6.50 -7.30 -8.04
CA ILE A 33 -6.55 -8.31 -9.11
C ILE A 33 -5.98 -7.74 -10.42
N VAL A 34 -5.31 -8.58 -11.22
CA VAL A 34 -4.72 -8.17 -12.51
C VAL A 34 -5.78 -7.94 -13.59
N ASN A 35 -6.74 -8.85 -13.67
CA ASN A 35 -7.82 -8.79 -14.64
C ASN A 35 -9.08 -8.18 -14.01
N PRO A 36 -10.01 -7.60 -14.81
CA PRO A 36 -11.30 -7.17 -14.29
C PRO A 36 -12.01 -8.31 -13.55
N GLY A 37 -12.37 -8.07 -12.30
CA GLY A 37 -12.95 -9.10 -11.43
C GLY A 37 -13.23 -8.58 -10.02
N TYR A 38 -13.33 -9.50 -9.06
CA TYR A 38 -13.69 -9.18 -7.68
C TYR A 38 -12.74 -9.87 -6.71
N PHE A 39 -12.25 -9.09 -5.75
CA PHE A 39 -11.63 -9.57 -4.52
C PHE A 39 -12.18 -8.75 -3.36
N ASP A 40 -13.46 -8.98 -3.05
CA ASP A 40 -14.18 -8.32 -1.97
C ASP A 40 -14.83 -9.33 -1.04
N TRP A 41 -15.50 -8.83 -0.01
CA TRP A 41 -16.15 -9.66 1.00
C TRP A 41 -17.30 -10.52 0.46
N GLN A 42 -17.95 -10.10 -0.64
CA GLN A 42 -19.08 -10.81 -1.23
C GLN A 42 -18.61 -11.99 -2.08
N HIS A 43 -17.51 -11.81 -2.80
CA HIS A 43 -16.94 -12.80 -3.73
C HIS A 43 -15.82 -13.63 -3.11
N SER A 44 -15.24 -13.18 -2.00
CA SER A 44 -14.18 -13.87 -1.26
C SER A 44 -14.43 -13.85 0.26
N PRO A 45 -15.59 -14.35 0.72
CA PRO A 45 -15.95 -14.33 2.13
C PRO A 45 -14.92 -15.04 3.03
N GLU A 46 -14.34 -16.16 2.61
CA GLU A 46 -13.38 -16.90 3.44
C GLU A 46 -12.03 -16.17 3.54
N ALA A 47 -11.55 -15.58 2.44
CA ALA A 47 -10.37 -14.72 2.48
C ALA A 47 -10.60 -13.51 3.40
N TYR A 48 -11.74 -12.84 3.29
CA TYR A 48 -12.05 -11.70 4.14
C TYR A 48 -12.24 -12.08 5.61
N ARG A 49 -12.75 -13.28 5.91
CA ARG A 49 -12.81 -13.80 7.28
C ARG A 49 -11.41 -13.92 7.90
N ILE A 50 -10.44 -14.44 7.15
CA ILE A 50 -9.03 -14.55 7.58
C ILE A 50 -8.42 -13.15 7.80
N ILE A 51 -8.65 -12.22 6.88
CA ILE A 51 -8.14 -10.85 6.96
C ILE A 51 -8.74 -10.10 8.16
N ASP A 52 -10.06 -10.15 8.33
CA ASP A 52 -10.76 -9.49 9.43
C ASP A 52 -10.33 -10.09 10.79
N GLU A 53 -10.12 -11.41 10.87
CA GLU A 53 -9.58 -12.06 12.06
C GLU A 53 -8.15 -11.59 12.39
N TYR A 54 -7.27 -11.52 11.39
CA TYR A 54 -5.92 -10.99 11.58
C TYR A 54 -5.96 -9.55 12.11
N MET A 55 -6.78 -8.68 11.50
CA MET A 55 -6.91 -7.28 11.91
C MET A 55 -7.49 -7.14 13.32
N ARG A 56 -8.40 -8.03 13.72
CA ARG A 56 -8.96 -8.06 15.08
C ARG A 56 -7.88 -8.42 16.11
N LEU A 57 -7.06 -9.43 15.82
CA LEU A 57 -5.98 -9.89 16.70
C LEU A 57 -4.82 -8.87 16.78
N HIS A 58 -4.61 -8.08 15.73
CA HIS A 58 -3.54 -7.08 15.64
C HIS A 58 -4.06 -5.64 15.75
N SER A 59 -5.17 -5.43 16.48
CA SER A 59 -5.86 -4.14 16.56
C SER A 59 -4.97 -2.98 17.05
N LYS A 60 -3.93 -3.25 17.85
CA LYS A 60 -2.94 -2.24 18.28
C LYS A 60 -2.15 -1.64 17.11
N ALA A 61 -1.96 -2.38 16.01
CA ALA A 61 -1.28 -1.90 14.81
C ALA A 61 -2.16 -0.94 13.97
N LYS A 62 -3.46 -0.77 14.28
CA LYS A 62 -4.34 0.17 13.58
C LYS A 62 -3.88 1.64 13.68
N ALA A 63 -3.02 1.97 14.63
CA ALA A 63 -2.41 3.30 14.69
C ALA A 63 -1.43 3.56 13.53
N GLU A 64 -0.99 2.52 12.82
CA GLU A 64 0.03 2.60 11.77
C GLU A 64 -0.57 2.64 10.35
N TYR A 65 -1.85 2.29 10.19
CA TYR A 65 -2.50 2.22 8.89
C TYR A 65 -4.02 2.38 8.95
N GLU A 66 -4.61 2.81 7.84
CA GLU A 66 -6.03 2.62 7.55
C GLU A 66 -6.23 1.52 6.51
N PHE A 67 -7.33 0.78 6.63
CA PHE A 67 -7.66 -0.34 5.74
C PHE A 67 -8.96 -0.06 5.02
N GLU A 68 -8.93 -0.17 3.70
CA GLU A 68 -10.00 0.21 2.81
C GLU A 68 -10.41 -1.02 1.98
N LYS A 69 -11.69 -1.38 2.08
CA LYS A 69 -12.27 -2.49 1.32
C LYS A 69 -12.65 -1.95 -0.07
N HIS A 70 -12.23 -2.61 -1.13
CA HIS A 70 -12.70 -2.31 -2.49
C HIS A 70 -13.10 -3.59 -3.21
N GLU A 71 -13.97 -3.44 -4.19
CA GLU A 71 -14.39 -4.48 -5.15
C GLU A 71 -13.20 -5.22 -5.76
N SER A 72 -12.17 -4.47 -6.18
CA SER A 72 -10.97 -5.01 -6.85
C SER A 72 -9.88 -5.51 -5.91
N GLY A 73 -10.11 -5.55 -4.59
CA GLY A 73 -9.13 -5.96 -3.60
C GLY A 73 -8.90 -4.94 -2.49
N PRO A 74 -8.32 -5.34 -1.34
CA PRO A 74 -8.09 -4.42 -0.23
C PRO A 74 -6.96 -3.42 -0.49
N GLU A 75 -7.04 -2.27 0.18
CA GLU A 75 -6.06 -1.19 0.13
C GLU A 75 -5.66 -0.78 1.54
N ILE A 76 -4.35 -0.55 1.75
CA ILE A 76 -3.77 -0.15 3.02
C ILE A 76 -3.17 1.24 2.84
N LEU A 77 -3.64 2.20 3.63
CA LEU A 77 -3.12 3.56 3.63
C LEU A 77 -2.15 3.74 4.79
N ILE A 78 -0.95 4.25 4.51
CA ILE A 78 0.09 4.51 5.51
C ILE A 78 0.63 5.93 5.33
N ASP A 79 1.08 6.55 6.42
CA ASP A 79 1.84 7.80 6.38
C ASP A 79 3.34 7.50 6.54
N LEU A 80 4.16 7.95 5.59
CA LEU A 80 5.61 7.78 5.65
C LEU A 80 6.30 9.11 5.90
N VAL A 81 7.14 9.17 6.94
CA VAL A 81 8.01 10.33 7.19
C VAL A 81 9.16 10.34 6.18
N TYR A 82 9.24 11.40 5.38
CA TYR A 82 10.12 11.48 4.21
C TYR A 82 11.50 12.11 4.49
N ASP A 83 11.85 12.35 5.75
CA ASP A 83 13.13 12.98 6.10
C ASP A 83 14.29 11.97 6.25
N THR A 84 13.99 10.68 6.29
CA THR A 84 14.99 9.62 6.38
C THR A 84 15.44 9.19 4.99
N ALA A 85 16.75 9.04 4.79
CA ALA A 85 17.31 8.58 3.52
C ALA A 85 16.98 7.10 3.20
N VAL A 86 16.33 6.39 4.13
CA VAL A 86 16.03 4.96 4.06
C VAL A 86 14.54 4.74 4.31
N ILE A 87 13.82 4.28 3.28
CA ILE A 87 12.43 3.87 3.43
C ILE A 87 12.41 2.56 4.20
N THR A 88 11.72 2.55 5.35
CA THR A 88 11.51 1.36 6.16
C THR A 88 10.03 1.20 6.44
N LEU A 89 9.47 0.06 6.05
CA LEU A 89 8.08 -0.29 6.40
C LEU A 89 8.02 -1.02 7.74
N ALA A 90 6.98 -0.72 8.51
CA ALA A 90 6.69 -1.44 9.74
C ALA A 90 6.39 -2.92 9.44
N LYS A 91 6.83 -3.80 10.34
CA LYS A 91 6.64 -5.25 10.22
C LYS A 91 5.15 -5.63 10.09
N SER A 92 4.30 -4.93 10.82
CA SER A 92 2.82 -5.05 10.80
C SER A 92 2.23 -4.94 9.39
N ILE A 93 2.73 -3.99 8.58
CA ILE A 93 2.28 -3.74 7.21
C ILE A 93 2.69 -4.91 6.31
N ILE A 94 3.94 -5.37 6.44
CA ILE A 94 4.43 -6.53 5.67
C ILE A 94 3.65 -7.79 6.04
N ASP A 95 3.40 -8.00 7.33
CA ASP A 95 2.61 -9.14 7.81
C ASP A 95 1.16 -9.07 7.34
N LEU A 96 0.54 -7.88 7.32
CA LEU A 96 -0.82 -7.70 6.82
C LEU A 96 -0.90 -7.98 5.31
N VAL A 97 0.01 -7.42 4.50
CA VAL A 97 0.06 -7.70 3.05
C VAL A 97 0.25 -9.20 2.80
N ALA A 98 1.18 -9.84 3.51
CA ALA A 98 1.38 -11.28 3.40
C ALA A 98 0.13 -12.07 3.80
N THR A 99 -0.59 -11.62 4.83
CA THR A 99 -1.84 -12.25 5.26
C THR A 99 -2.91 -12.14 4.18
N ILE A 100 -3.08 -10.97 3.56
CA ILE A 100 -4.05 -10.77 2.46
C ILE A 100 -3.74 -11.69 1.28
N LEU A 101 -2.46 -11.76 0.87
CA LEU A 101 -2.03 -12.62 -0.24
C LEU A 101 -2.31 -14.10 0.06
N ASN A 102 -1.96 -14.58 1.26
CA ASN A 102 -2.24 -15.95 1.67
C ASN A 102 -3.75 -16.22 1.82
N ALA A 103 -4.50 -15.24 2.34
CA ALA A 103 -5.94 -15.37 2.53
C ALA A 103 -6.67 -15.63 1.22
N ARG A 104 -6.20 -15.09 0.09
CA ARG A 104 -6.75 -15.39 -1.23
C ARG A 104 -6.65 -16.89 -1.56
N SER A 105 -5.45 -17.46 -1.45
CA SER A 105 -5.22 -18.89 -1.71
C SER A 105 -6.00 -19.79 -0.74
N GLU A 106 -5.98 -19.46 0.54
CA GLU A 106 -6.72 -20.21 1.57
C GLU A 106 -8.24 -20.08 1.44
N GLY A 107 -8.74 -18.92 1.02
CA GLY A 107 -10.14 -18.70 0.75
C GLY A 107 -10.63 -19.58 -0.41
N MET A 108 -9.85 -19.68 -1.49
CA MET A 108 -10.21 -20.55 -2.63
C MET A 108 -10.28 -22.02 -2.25
N LYS A 109 -9.35 -22.50 -1.40
CA LYS A 109 -9.41 -23.87 -0.86
C LYS A 109 -10.69 -24.13 -0.04
N LYS A 110 -11.31 -23.08 0.48
CA LYS A 110 -12.54 -23.13 1.29
C LYS A 110 -13.80 -22.75 0.50
N GLY A 111 -13.68 -22.50 -0.81
CA GLY A 111 -14.83 -22.27 -1.70
C GLY A 111 -15.01 -20.84 -2.20
N ASP A 112 -14.10 -19.90 -1.91
CA ASP A 112 -14.09 -18.60 -2.57
C ASP A 112 -13.92 -18.78 -4.09
N ARG A 113 -14.66 -17.98 -4.86
CA ARG A 113 -14.68 -18.09 -6.33
C ARG A 113 -13.58 -17.22 -6.95
N ARG A 114 -13.18 -17.59 -8.18
CA ARG A 114 -12.22 -16.92 -9.07
C ARG A 114 -10.76 -17.06 -8.61
N ASN A 115 -9.86 -17.28 -9.56
CA ASN A 115 -8.44 -17.55 -9.35
C ASN A 115 -7.51 -16.50 -9.99
N ASP A 116 -8.04 -15.30 -10.23
CA ASP A 116 -7.27 -14.21 -10.82
C ASP A 116 -6.00 -13.92 -10.01
N SER A 117 -4.90 -13.72 -10.73
CA SER A 117 -3.63 -13.31 -10.16
C SER A 117 -3.77 -11.98 -9.41
N LEU A 118 -2.98 -11.81 -8.37
CA LEU A 118 -2.89 -10.58 -7.60
C LEU A 118 -1.66 -9.77 -7.99
N GLU A 119 -1.80 -8.45 -7.93
CA GLU A 119 -0.74 -7.47 -8.06
C GLU A 119 -0.65 -6.64 -6.78
N LEU A 120 0.58 -6.38 -6.37
CA LEU A 120 0.88 -5.43 -5.32
C LEU A 120 1.22 -4.10 -5.99
N ILE A 121 0.46 -3.07 -5.69
CA ILE A 121 0.56 -1.76 -6.33
C ILE A 121 0.78 -0.71 -5.25
N VAL A 122 1.80 0.11 -5.40
CA VAL A 122 2.05 1.26 -4.54
C VAL A 122 1.65 2.53 -5.25
N ARG A 123 0.91 3.39 -4.56
CA ARG A 123 0.38 4.62 -5.12
C ARG A 123 0.53 5.78 -4.17
N THR A 124 0.65 6.98 -4.72
CA THR A 124 0.64 8.22 -3.95
C THR A 124 -0.06 9.31 -4.75
N CYS A 125 -0.54 10.33 -4.06
CA CYS A 125 -1.07 11.55 -4.64
C CYS A 125 -0.31 12.72 -4.03
N ASP A 126 0.31 13.55 -4.86
CA ASP A 126 0.93 14.77 -4.36
C ASP A 126 -0.10 15.91 -4.20
N ASP A 127 0.35 17.02 -3.61
CA ASP A 127 -0.46 18.21 -3.35
C ASP A 127 -1.05 18.84 -4.62
N SER A 128 -0.49 18.55 -5.81
CA SER A 128 -1.04 19.00 -7.10
C SER A 128 -2.14 18.09 -7.63
N GLY A 129 -2.47 17.01 -6.92
CA GLY A 129 -3.44 16.00 -7.35
C GLY A 129 -2.89 15.03 -8.40
N LYS A 130 -1.56 15.02 -8.63
CA LYS A 130 -0.92 14.08 -9.55
C LYS A 130 -0.75 12.73 -8.85
N ILE A 131 -1.32 11.71 -9.47
CA ILE A 131 -1.19 10.32 -9.02
C ILE A 131 0.12 9.75 -9.57
N ARG A 132 0.88 9.06 -8.73
CA ARG A 132 2.00 8.20 -9.14
C ARG A 132 1.73 6.79 -8.67
N GLU A 133 1.98 5.82 -9.54
CA GLU A 133 1.69 4.40 -9.32
C GLU A 133 2.88 3.56 -9.78
N GLU A 134 3.16 2.49 -9.04
CA GLU A 134 4.11 1.45 -9.43
C GLU A 134 3.56 0.07 -9.04
N LYS A 135 3.55 -0.86 -9.99
CA LYS A 135 3.29 -2.29 -9.73
C LYS A 135 4.60 -2.94 -9.29
N VAL A 136 4.63 -3.52 -8.10
CA VAL A 136 5.88 -3.98 -7.48
C VAL A 136 6.08 -5.48 -7.52
N LEU A 137 4.99 -6.24 -7.42
CA LEU A 137 4.99 -7.71 -7.43
C LEU A 137 3.69 -8.22 -8.04
N ARG A 138 3.76 -9.43 -8.61
CA ARG A 138 2.61 -10.20 -9.07
C ARG A 138 2.68 -11.58 -8.40
N TYR A 139 1.52 -12.08 -7.99
CA TYR A 139 1.33 -13.37 -7.35
C TYR A 139 0.25 -14.15 -8.09
N GLU A 140 0.59 -15.34 -8.53
CA GLU A 140 -0.37 -16.35 -8.95
C GLU A 140 -0.98 -17.05 -7.72
N THR A 141 -2.08 -17.78 -7.95
CA THR A 141 -2.88 -18.42 -6.89
C THR A 141 -2.07 -19.34 -5.96
N ASP A 142 -1.09 -20.06 -6.52
CA ASP A 142 -0.28 -21.05 -5.81
C ASP A 142 1.11 -20.54 -5.43
N ASP A 143 1.40 -19.27 -5.70
CA ASP A 143 2.69 -18.69 -5.39
C ASP A 143 2.94 -18.66 -3.89
N LYS A 144 4.15 -19.06 -3.50
CA LYS A 144 4.58 -18.96 -2.11
C LYS A 144 4.76 -17.49 -1.74
N VAL A 145 4.04 -17.05 -0.71
CA VAL A 145 4.16 -15.69 -0.19
C VAL A 145 5.41 -15.53 0.68
N ILE A 146 6.42 -14.79 0.18
CA ILE A 146 7.69 -14.56 0.87
C ILE A 146 7.76 -13.11 1.39
N LYS A 147 7.70 -12.95 2.72
CA LYS A 147 7.68 -11.61 3.38
C LYS A 147 8.87 -10.73 3.03
N SER A 148 10.06 -11.29 2.86
CA SER A 148 11.25 -10.52 2.49
C SER A 148 11.16 -9.95 1.06
N GLU A 149 10.47 -10.63 0.16
CA GLU A 149 10.24 -10.15 -1.21
C GLU A 149 9.19 -9.05 -1.22
N ILE A 150 8.09 -9.22 -0.47
CA ILE A 150 7.09 -8.16 -0.23
C ILE A 150 7.76 -6.89 0.28
N LYS A 151 8.58 -7.00 1.33
CA LYS A 151 9.29 -5.86 1.91
C LYS A 151 10.16 -5.16 0.86
N LYS A 152 11.03 -5.91 0.17
CA LYS A 152 11.93 -5.35 -0.85
C LYS A 152 11.16 -4.69 -2.00
N GLY A 153 10.13 -5.36 -2.51
CA GLY A 153 9.31 -4.86 -3.62
C GLY A 153 8.59 -3.56 -3.26
N LEU A 154 7.94 -3.53 -2.08
CA LEU A 154 7.27 -2.32 -1.59
C LEU A 154 8.24 -1.16 -1.37
N GLU A 155 9.36 -1.38 -0.68
CA GLU A 155 10.35 -0.33 -0.42
C GLU A 155 10.95 0.22 -1.73
N ALA A 156 11.23 -0.66 -2.70
CA ALA A 156 11.72 -0.24 -4.02
C ALA A 156 10.65 0.53 -4.82
N GLY A 157 9.39 0.10 -4.79
CA GLY A 157 8.30 0.80 -5.46
C GLY A 157 8.03 2.17 -4.85
N ILE A 158 7.99 2.24 -3.52
CA ILE A 158 7.83 3.50 -2.79
C ILE A 158 8.96 4.47 -3.17
N ALA A 159 10.21 4.00 -3.24
CA ALA A 159 11.35 4.82 -3.66
C ALA A 159 11.18 5.41 -5.08
N LYS A 160 10.50 4.70 -5.99
CA LYS A 160 10.24 5.18 -7.36
C LYS A 160 9.14 6.23 -7.41
N ILE A 161 8.08 6.08 -6.60
CA ILE A 161 6.92 6.99 -6.63
C ILE A 161 7.10 8.22 -5.72
N LEU A 162 8.05 8.19 -4.78
CA LEU A 162 8.32 9.35 -3.93
C LEU A 162 9.12 10.43 -4.68
N PRO A 163 8.77 11.72 -4.47
CA PRO A 163 9.46 12.82 -5.14
C PRO A 163 10.86 12.98 -4.58
N LYS A 164 11.92 12.79 -5.40
CA LYS A 164 13.33 12.88 -4.96
C LYS A 164 13.58 14.10 -4.05
N PRO A 165 14.32 13.94 -2.93
CA PRO A 165 14.55 15.06 -2.03
C PRO A 165 15.29 16.17 -2.79
N LYS A 166 14.80 17.41 -2.71
CA LYS A 166 15.48 18.56 -3.31
C LYS A 166 16.90 18.62 -2.73
N LYS A 167 17.93 18.42 -3.57
CA LYS A 167 19.33 18.64 -3.17
C LYS A 167 19.42 20.06 -2.61
N LYS A 168 19.87 20.22 -1.36
CA LYS A 168 20.21 21.54 -0.83
C LYS A 168 21.20 22.19 -1.81
N PRO A 169 20.99 23.44 -2.25
CA PRO A 169 21.98 24.12 -3.07
C PRO A 169 23.31 24.13 -2.31
N SER A 170 24.36 23.64 -2.98
CA SER A 170 25.71 23.68 -2.44
C SER A 170 26.03 25.13 -2.12
N LYS A 171 26.34 25.43 -0.85
CA LYS A 171 26.89 26.74 -0.47
C LYS A 171 28.18 26.91 -1.27
N LYS A 172 28.12 27.64 -2.39
CA LYS A 172 29.31 28.16 -3.06
C LYS A 172 30.08 28.93 -1.99
N LYS A 173 31.23 28.41 -1.56
CA LYS A 173 32.19 29.17 -0.76
C LYS A 173 32.55 30.40 -1.61
N SER A 174 32.03 31.56 -1.20
CA SER A 174 32.53 32.85 -1.65
C SER A 174 33.97 32.95 -1.15
N VAL A 175 34.92 32.62 -2.02
CA VAL A 175 36.33 32.96 -1.80
C VAL A 175 36.44 34.42 -2.18
N ARG A 176 36.38 35.32 -1.19
CA ARG A 176 36.88 36.68 -1.34
C ARG A 176 38.41 36.62 -1.34
N LYS A 177 39.02 37.04 -2.44
CA LYS A 177 40.40 37.50 -2.50
C LYS A 177 40.36 38.94 -2.99
#